data_AF-A0A9E0ZSN3-F1
#
_entry.id   AF-A0A9E0ZSN3-F1
#
_cell.length_a   1.000
_cell.length_b   1.000
_cell.length_c   1.000
_cell.angle_alpha   90.00
_cell.angle_beta   90.00
_cell.angle_gamma   90.00
#
_symmetry.space_group_name_H-M   'P 1'
#
loop_
_entity.id
_entity.type
_entity.pdbx_description
1 polymer ?
#
loop_
_entity_poly.entity_id
_entity_poly.type
_entity_poly.pdbx_seq_one_letter_code
_entity_poly.pdbx_strand_id
1 'polypeptide(L)' 'MRKGDKRLKYEDRKEIEKMKNDGVRVVVIAEKIGVHRATIYNELKRGGTPYRAEVAQKTI' A
#
# COMPACT_ATOMS: atom_id res chain seq x y z
N MET A 1 12.44 -16.08 -9.06
CA MET A 1 12.90 -14.67 -9.17
C MET A 1 12.15 -13.85 -8.13
N ARG A 2 12.78 -13.49 -7.01
CA ARG A 2 12.21 -12.47 -6.11
C ARG A 2 12.16 -11.18 -6.93
N LYS A 3 10.97 -10.74 -7.33
CA LYS A 3 10.77 -9.39 -7.89
C LYS A 3 11.43 -8.45 -6.89
N GLY A 4 12.52 -7.78 -7.30
CA GLY A 4 13.30 -6.91 -6.41
C GLY A 4 12.38 -5.98 -5.63
N ASP A 5 12.72 -5.72 -4.37
CA ASP A 5 11.87 -5.01 -3.41
C ASP A 5 11.48 -3.63 -3.95
N LYS A 6 10.36 -3.55 -4.68
CA LYS A 6 9.79 -2.27 -5.15
C LYS A 6 9.45 -1.47 -3.91
N ARG A 7 10.20 -0.40 -3.66
CA ARG A 7 9.85 0.58 -2.64
C ARG A 7 8.62 1.35 -3.11
N LEU A 8 7.56 1.35 -2.29
CA LEU A 8 6.36 2.14 -2.56
C LEU A 8 6.71 3.62 -2.55
N LYS A 9 6.36 4.33 -3.62
CA LYS A 9 6.44 5.78 -3.73
C LYS A 9 5.22 6.41 -3.06
N TYR A 10 5.29 7.72 -2.79
CA TYR A 10 4.15 8.44 -2.20
C TYR A 10 2.87 8.35 -3.04
N GLU A 11 3.00 8.38 -4.37
CA GLU A 11 1.86 8.18 -5.28
C GLU A 11 1.25 6.79 -5.15
N ASP A 12 2.06 5.73 -4.99
CA ASP A 12 1.53 4.38 -4.74
C ASP A 12 0.72 4.36 -3.43
N ARG A 13 1.16 5.09 -2.39
CA ARG A 13 0.45 5.19 -1.10
C ARG A 13 -0.90 5.90 -1.21
N LYS A 14 -0.96 7.01 -1.96
CA LYS A 14 -2.23 7.72 -2.21
C LYS A 14 -3.23 6.85 -2.97
N GLU A 15 -2.76 6.06 -3.94
CA GLU A 15 -3.61 5.11 -4.66
C GLU A 15 -4.10 3.98 -3.73
N ILE A 16 -3.24 3.44 -2.85
CA ILE A 16 -3.65 2.47 -1.82
C ILE A 16 -4.71 3.05 -0.90
N GLU A 17 -4.57 4.31 -0.47
CA GLU A 17 -5.52 5.00 0.40
C GLU A 17 -6.89 5.15 -0.27
N LYS A 18 -6.92 5.66 -1.50
CA LYS A 18 -8.14 5.78 -2.30
C LYS A 18 -8.83 4.43 -2.46
N MET A 19 -8.12 3.42 -2.96
CA MET A 19 -8.70 2.09 -3.19
C MET A 19 -9.16 1.42 -1.90
N LYS A 20 -8.45 1.64 -0.78
CA LYS A 20 -8.85 1.07 0.52
C LYS A 20 -10.14 1.72 1.04
N ASN A 21 -10.29 3.03 0.86
CA ASN A 21 -11.50 3.77 1.21
C ASN A 21 -12.69 3.36 0.33
N ASP A 22 -12.44 3.05 -0.95
CA ASP A 22 -13.43 2.50 -1.89
C ASP A 22 -13.79 1.03 -1.59
N GLY A 23 -13.24 0.43 -0.53
CA GLY A 23 -13.54 -0.96 -0.13
C GLY A 23 -12.87 -2.04 -0.99
N VAL A 24 -11.91 -1.66 -1.85
CA VAL A 24 -11.25 -2.60 -2.76
C VAL A 24 -10.44 -3.63 -1.97
N ARG A 25 -10.47 -4.89 -2.43
CA ARG A 25 -9.74 -6.00 -1.81
C ARG A 25 -8.23 -5.81 -1.96
N VAL A 26 -7.48 -6.13 -0.90
CA VAL A 26 -6.01 -6.01 -0.84
C VAL A 26 -5.29 -6.71 -2.00
N VAL A 27 -5.80 -7.84 -2.48
CA VAL A 27 -5.20 -8.57 -3.63
C VAL A 27 -5.27 -7.73 -4.90
N VAL A 28 -6.39 -7.08 -5.17
CA VAL A 28 -6.59 -6.21 -6.34
C VAL A 28 -5.73 -4.96 -6.23
N ILE A 29 -5.60 -4.37 -5.03
CA ILE A 29 -4.69 -3.26 -4.77
C ILE A 29 -3.24 -3.69 -5.08
N ALA A 30 -2.82 -4.87 -4.62
CA ALA A 30 -1.47 -5.38 -4.84
C ALA A 30 -1.16 -5.59 -6.33
N GLU A 31 -2.11 -6.14 -7.09
CA GLU A 31 -2.01 -6.31 -8.54
C GLU A 31 -1.89 -4.95 -9.25
N LYS A 32 -2.75 -3.98 -8.89
CA LYS A 32 -2.75 -2.62 -9.45
C LYS A 32 -1.42 -1.90 -9.22
N ILE A 33 -0.87 -1.98 -8.01
CA ILE A 33 0.40 -1.34 -7.63
C ILE A 33 1.61 -2.13 -8.14
N GLY A 34 1.42 -3.40 -8.50
CA GLY A 34 2.47 -4.29 -8.99
C GLY A 34 3.39 -4.82 -7.90
N VAL A 35 2.88 -5.00 -6.68
CA VAL A 35 3.62 -5.52 -5.52
C VAL A 35 2.98 -6.80 -4.97
N HIS A 36 3.68 -7.49 -4.06
CA HIS A 36 3.10 -8.64 -3.38
C HIS A 36 2.05 -8.18 -2.35
N ARG A 37 1.00 -8.97 -2.13
CA ARG A 37 -0.05 -8.67 -1.14
C ARG A 37 0.49 -8.41 0.27
N ALA A 38 1.57 -9.10 0.66
CA ALA A 38 2.23 -8.88 1.95
C ALA A 38 2.79 -7.45 2.09
N THR A 39 3.27 -6.86 0.99
CA THR A 39 3.73 -5.47 0.94
C THR A 39 2.58 -4.52 1.28
N ILE A 40 1.38 -4.76 0.74
CA ILE A 40 0.19 -3.95 1.05
C ILE A 40 -0.20 -4.11 2.52
N TYR A 41 -0.24 -5.33 3.07
CA TYR A 41 -0.55 -5.50 4.50
C TYR A 41 0.44 -4.80 5.43
N ASN A 42 1.74 -4.86 5.12
CA ASN A 42 2.75 -4.15 5.89
C ASN A 42 2.61 -2.62 5.76
N GLU A 43 2.28 -2.13 4.56
CA GLU A 43 2.00 -0.72 4.33
C GLU A 43 0.76 -0.25 5.10
N LEU A 44 -0.33 -1.02 5.08
CA LEU A 44 -1.55 -0.71 5.84
C LEU A 44 -1.27 -0.59 7.34
N LYS A 45 -0.42 -1.47 7.89
CA LYS A 45 0.01 -1.39 9.30
C LYS A 45 0.79 -0.09 9.61
N ARG A 46 1.58 0.43 8.66
CA ARG A 46 2.32 1.70 8.83
C ARG A 46 1.39 2.91 8.82
N GLY A 47 0.34 2.89 8.01
CA GLY A 47 -0.58 4.02 7.86
C GLY A 47 -1.70 4.11 8.90
N GLY A 48 -1.79 3.15 9.81
CA GLY A 48 -2.79 3.13 10.88
C GLY A 48 -4.19 2.68 10.45
N THR A 49 -5.16 2.88 11.36
CA THR A 49 -6.58 2.54 11.15
C THR A 49 -7.45 3.78 11.47
N PRO A 50 -8.10 4.43 10.49
CA PRO A 50 -8.07 4.14 9.05
C PRO A 50 -6.69 4.41 8.43
N TYR A 51 -6.39 3.75 7.31
CA TYR A 51 -5.11 3.91 6.62
C TYR A 51 -4.96 5.31 6.03
N ARG A 52 -3.84 5.97 6.31
CA ARG A 52 -3.47 7.28 5.74
C ARG A 52 -2.11 7.24 5.08
N ALA A 53 -2.01 7.67 3.82
CA ALA A 53 -0.77 7.65 3.05
C ALA A 53 0.33 8.51 3.71
N GLU A 54 -0.05 9.67 4.23
CA GLU A 54 0.86 10.59 4.91
C GLU A 54 1.50 10.00 6.17
N VAL A 55 0.72 9.23 6.95
CA VAL A 55 1.22 8.58 8.16
C VAL A 55 2.26 7.54 7.78
N ALA A 56 1.94 6.68 6.81
CA ALA A 56 2.85 5.64 6.36
C ALA A 56 4.14 6.18 5.71
N GLN A 57 4.06 7.33 5.03
CA GLN A 57 5.21 8.00 4.43
C GLN A 57 6.21 8.51 5.48
N LYS A 58 5.73 8.95 6.66
CA LYS A 58 6.58 9.46 7.75
C LYS A 58 7.30 8.35 8.52
N THR A 59 6.86 7.10 8.39
CA THR A 59 7.38 5.93 9.12
C THR A 59 8.49 5.19 8.38
N ILE A 60 9.04 5.75 7.30
CA ILE A 60 10.01 5.11 6.38
C ILE A 60 11.19 6.05 6.15
#